data_AF-A0A8T4SJS7-F1
#
_entry.id   AF-A0A8T4SJS7-F1
#
_cell.length_a   1.000
_cell.length_b   1.000
_cell.length_c   1.000
_cell.angle_alpha   90.00
_cell.angle_beta   90.00
_cell.angle_gamma   90.00
#
_symmetry.space_group_name_H-M   'P 1'
#
loop_
_entity.id
_entity.type
_entity.pdbx_description
1 polymer ?
#
loop_
_entity_poly.entity_id
_entity_poly.type
_entity_poly.pdbx_seq_one_letter_code
_entity_poly.pdbx_strand_id
1 'polypeptide(L)'
;GENVSEQANLKKNSTVLMALSGARGNLLNLAQMSACVGQQSLGGSRVKNGYKNRTLSVFKRGSLEPSSRGFIRRGYKNGMTPYEFFFHGMTGRDSLMDTALRTPKSGYLYRRLANALQDLRIEYDNTVRDGNKRVIQFVYGDDNVDISKSEGGVINVKRIVKEIAENG
;
A
#
# COMPACT_ATOMS: atom_id res chain seq x y z
N GLY A 1 -14.21 16.95 -16.69
CA GLY A 1 -12.81 16.50 -16.72
C GLY A 1 -11.83 17.59 -17.12
N GLU A 2 -12.28 18.69 -17.74
CA GLU A 2 -11.38 19.70 -18.34
C GLU A 2 -11.30 21.05 -17.60
N ASN A 3 -12.12 21.28 -16.57
CA ASN A 3 -12.19 22.59 -15.88
C ASN A 3 -11.30 22.71 -14.62
N VAL A 4 -10.32 21.81 -14.44
CA VAL A 4 -9.34 21.88 -13.33
C VAL A 4 -7.92 22.16 -13.85
N SER A 5 -7.71 22.07 -15.16
CA SER A 5 -6.42 22.33 -15.82
C SER A 5 -6.10 23.83 -15.96
N GLU A 6 -7.08 24.73 -15.90
CA GLU A 6 -6.87 26.16 -16.21
C GLU A 6 -6.45 27.05 -15.03
N GLN A 7 -6.51 26.58 -13.77
CA GLN A 7 -6.25 27.46 -12.60
C GLN A 7 -5.02 27.14 -11.77
N ALA A 8 -4.15 26.23 -12.19
CA ALA A 8 -2.92 25.98 -11.46
C ALA A 8 -1.72 25.97 -12.41
N ASN A 9 -0.78 26.89 -12.16
CA ASN A 9 0.63 26.77 -12.54
C ASN A 9 1.23 25.49 -11.91
N LEU A 10 0.77 24.30 -12.32
CA LEU A 10 1.09 22.98 -11.76
C LEU A 10 2.60 22.67 -11.86
N LYS A 11 3.29 23.26 -12.84
CA LYS A 11 4.74 23.12 -13.02
C LYS A 11 5.60 23.97 -12.07
N LYS A 12 5.02 24.96 -11.36
CA LYS A 12 5.77 25.86 -10.45
C LYS A 12 5.50 25.63 -8.96
N ASN A 13 4.49 24.84 -8.59
CA ASN A 13 4.21 24.56 -7.19
C ASN A 13 5.13 23.42 -6.69
N SER A 14 6.03 23.75 -5.77
CA SER A 14 6.97 22.79 -5.18
C SER A 14 6.28 21.56 -4.58
N THR A 15 5.08 21.70 -4.01
CA THR A 15 4.33 20.56 -3.44
C THR A 15 3.81 19.61 -4.52
N VAL A 16 3.41 20.14 -5.68
CA VAL A 16 3.00 19.33 -6.82
C VAL A 16 4.21 18.64 -7.44
N LEU A 17 5.34 19.34 -7.56
CA LEU A 17 6.58 18.78 -8.07
C LEU A 17 7.08 17.62 -7.19
N MET A 18 7.05 17.75 -5.86
CA MET A 18 7.42 16.68 -4.92
C MET A 18 6.55 15.43 -5.05
N ALA A 19 5.26 15.61 -5.31
CA ALA A 19 4.34 14.49 -5.49
C ALA A 19 4.52 13.82 -6.86
N LEU A 20 4.70 14.61 -7.94
CA LEU A 20 4.90 14.09 -9.30
C LEU A 20 6.27 13.44 -9.49
N SER A 21 7.31 13.93 -8.81
CA SER A 21 8.64 13.33 -8.85
C SER A 21 8.75 12.04 -8.04
N GLY A 22 7.72 11.69 -7.25
CA GLY A 22 7.74 10.54 -6.35
C GLY A 22 8.61 10.75 -5.10
N ALA A 23 9.17 11.94 -4.89
CA ALA A 23 10.04 12.22 -3.75
C ALA A 23 9.27 12.19 -2.42
N ARG A 24 8.14 12.91 -2.33
CA ARG A 24 7.31 12.91 -1.12
C ARG A 24 5.89 13.38 -1.41
N GLY A 25 4.94 12.56 -0.97
CA GLY A 25 3.52 12.81 -1.18
C GLY A 25 3.00 12.20 -2.46
N ASN A 26 1.68 12.07 -2.55
CA ASN A 26 0.97 11.55 -3.71
C ASN A 26 -0.20 12.49 -4.05
N LEU A 27 -0.71 12.44 -5.28
CA LEU A 27 -1.85 13.19 -5.76
C LEU A 27 -3.10 12.99 -4.88
N LEU A 28 -3.29 11.80 -4.32
CA LEU A 28 -4.38 11.54 -3.36
C LEU A 28 -4.27 12.43 -2.12
N ASN A 29 -3.07 12.55 -1.53
CA ASN A 29 -2.85 13.39 -0.36
C ASN A 29 -3.05 14.87 -0.70
N LEU A 30 -2.61 15.30 -1.89
CA LEU A 30 -2.87 16.66 -2.39
C LEU A 30 -4.38 16.94 -2.48
N ALA A 31 -5.15 16.00 -3.05
CA ALA A 31 -6.60 16.11 -3.15
C ALA A 31 -7.28 16.16 -1.77
N GLN A 32 -6.81 15.40 -0.78
CA GLN A 32 -7.33 15.46 0.58
C GLN A 32 -7.03 16.79 1.29
N MET A 33 -5.88 17.42 0.97
CA MET A 33 -5.54 18.73 1.50
C MET A 33 -6.39 19.85 0.89
N SER A 34 -6.60 19.84 -0.42
CA SER A 34 -7.24 20.95 -1.15
C SER A 34 -8.75 20.79 -1.35
N ALA A 35 -9.25 19.57 -1.56
CA ALA A 35 -10.64 19.28 -1.91
C ALA A 35 -11.40 18.64 -0.74
N CYS A 36 -11.38 17.31 -0.63
CA CYS A 36 -12.10 16.56 0.41
C CYS A 36 -11.30 15.34 0.85
N VAL A 37 -11.43 14.95 2.12
CA VAL A 37 -10.79 13.73 2.62
C VAL A 37 -11.45 12.47 2.05
N GLY A 38 -12.78 12.51 1.90
CA GLY A 38 -13.56 11.44 1.31
C GLY A 38 -14.15 10.46 2.34
N GLN A 39 -14.50 9.27 1.87
CA GLN A 39 -15.19 8.25 2.66
C GLN A 39 -14.24 7.63 3.70
N GLN A 40 -14.67 7.62 4.96
CA GLN A 40 -14.01 6.90 6.05
C GLN A 40 -14.63 5.51 6.19
N SER A 41 -13.80 4.47 6.14
CA SER A 41 -14.20 3.07 6.32
C SER A 41 -13.61 2.50 7.61
N LEU A 42 -14.42 1.74 8.35
CA LEU A 42 -14.02 1.04 9.57
C LEU A 42 -14.18 -0.46 9.35
N GLY A 43 -13.10 -1.23 9.54
CA GLY A 43 -13.12 -2.69 9.37
C GLY A 43 -13.66 -3.14 8.00
N GLY A 44 -13.27 -2.45 6.92
CA GLY A 44 -13.65 -2.78 5.54
C GLY A 44 -15.07 -2.37 5.12
N SER A 45 -15.83 -1.69 5.99
CA SER A 45 -17.19 -1.23 5.68
C SER A 45 -17.39 0.25 6.02
N ARG A 46 -18.45 0.88 5.51
CA ARG A 46 -18.84 2.24 5.94
C ARG A 46 -19.14 2.26 7.44
N VAL A 47 -18.97 3.42 8.07
CA VAL A 47 -19.19 3.56 9.52
C VAL A 47 -20.60 3.10 9.89
N LYS A 48 -20.66 2.04 10.71
CA LYS A 48 -21.90 1.42 11.18
C LYS A 48 -22.51 2.22 12.32
N ASN A 49 -23.75 1.88 12.67
CA ASN A 49 -24.47 2.55 13.75
C ASN A 49 -23.77 2.29 15.10
N GLY A 50 -23.36 3.36 15.79
CA GLY A 50 -22.89 3.29 17.17
C GLY A 50 -24.04 3.42 18.18
N TYR A 51 -25.04 4.25 17.88
CA TYR A 51 -26.27 4.41 18.65
C TYR A 51 -27.43 3.66 18.01
N LYS A 52 -28.57 3.55 18.73
CA LYS A 52 -29.80 2.93 18.21
C LYS A 52 -30.24 3.59 16.89
N ASN A 53 -30.05 2.85 15.79
CA ASN A 53 -30.32 3.26 14.41
C ASN A 53 -29.62 4.54 13.94
N ARG A 54 -28.45 4.92 14.47
CA ARG A 54 -27.66 6.05 13.96
C ARG A 54 -26.19 5.95 14.33
N THR A 55 -25.31 6.64 13.61
CA THR A 55 -23.87 6.65 13.88
C THR A 55 -23.51 7.56 15.06
N LEU A 56 -23.93 8.83 15.01
CA LEU A 56 -23.73 9.83 16.07
C LEU A 56 -25.06 10.43 16.52
N SER A 57 -25.09 11.03 17.72
CA SER A 57 -26.27 11.66 18.31
C SER A 57 -26.80 12.87 17.52
N VAL A 58 -25.94 13.50 16.73
CA VAL A 58 -26.25 14.67 15.87
C VAL A 58 -27.12 14.28 14.67
N PHE A 59 -27.07 13.01 14.23
CA PHE A 59 -27.84 12.55 13.08
C PHE A 59 -29.23 12.05 13.48
N LYS A 60 -30.19 12.17 12.55
CA LYS A 60 -31.53 11.58 12.69
C LYS A 60 -31.44 10.06 12.71
N ARG A 61 -32.34 9.41 13.44
CA ARG A 61 -32.43 7.95 13.47
C ARG A 61 -32.79 7.46 12.06
N GLY A 62 -32.06 6.45 11.57
CA GLY A 62 -32.26 5.83 10.27
C GLY A 62 -31.59 6.55 9.09
N SER A 63 -30.84 7.63 9.32
CA SER A 63 -30.22 8.39 8.22
C SER A 63 -29.22 7.54 7.42
N LEU A 64 -29.30 7.63 6.09
CA LEU A 64 -28.37 6.99 5.14
C LEU A 64 -27.52 8.01 4.37
N GLU A 65 -27.58 9.28 4.77
CA GLU A 65 -26.79 10.35 4.16
C GLU A 65 -25.29 10.05 4.24
N PRO A 66 -24.50 10.45 3.22
CA PRO A 66 -23.05 10.24 3.21
C PRO A 66 -22.37 10.75 4.49
N SER A 67 -22.71 11.96 4.94
CA SER A 67 -22.16 12.55 6.17
C SER A 67 -22.47 11.73 7.42
N SER A 68 -23.66 11.12 7.49
CA SER A 68 -24.02 10.23 8.59
C SER A 68 -23.27 8.89 8.57
N ARG A 69 -22.74 8.50 7.41
CA ARG A 69 -22.01 7.23 7.21
C ARG A 69 -20.49 7.42 7.08
N GLY A 70 -19.96 8.54 7.58
CA GLY A 70 -18.52 8.78 7.66
C GLY A 70 -17.90 9.38 6.39
N PHE A 71 -18.67 10.03 5.52
CA PHE A 71 -18.11 10.80 4.42
C PHE A 71 -17.68 12.19 4.89
N ILE A 72 -16.39 12.52 4.72
CA ILE A 72 -15.83 13.84 5.08
C ILE A 72 -15.73 14.69 3.81
N ARG A 73 -16.54 15.75 3.76
CA ARG A 73 -16.62 16.62 2.57
C ARG A 73 -15.55 17.71 2.60
N ARG A 74 -15.10 18.13 3.78
CA ARG A 74 -14.10 19.20 3.91
C ARG A 74 -12.68 18.63 3.79
N GLY A 75 -11.83 19.27 2.99
CA GLY A 75 -10.39 18.99 2.96
C GLY A 75 -9.66 19.59 4.15
N TYR A 76 -8.42 19.14 4.40
CA TYR A 76 -7.64 19.57 5.57
C TYR A 76 -7.42 21.08 5.63
N LYS A 77 -7.26 21.76 4.49
CA LYS A 77 -7.07 23.22 4.42
C LYS A 77 -8.24 24.01 5.01
N ASN A 78 -9.47 23.54 4.79
CA ASN A 78 -10.68 24.24 5.24
C ASN A 78 -11.06 23.89 6.69
N GLY A 79 -10.40 22.89 7.28
CA GLY A 79 -10.74 22.31 8.57
C GLY A 79 -11.95 21.38 8.52
N MET A 80 -12.08 20.51 9.51
CA MET A 80 -13.21 19.56 9.63
C MET A 80 -14.25 20.08 10.62
N THR A 81 -15.52 19.69 10.41
CA THR A 81 -16.54 19.84 11.45
C THR A 81 -16.33 18.83 12.59
N PRO A 82 -16.90 19.04 13.79
CA PRO A 82 -16.67 18.14 14.93
C PRO A 82 -17.02 16.67 14.66
N TYR A 83 -18.11 16.40 13.92
CA TYR A 83 -18.50 15.03 13.58
C TYR A 83 -17.59 14.41 12.50
N GLU A 84 -17.11 15.20 11.53
CA GLU A 84 -16.11 14.75 10.54
C GLU A 84 -14.79 14.40 11.22
N PHE A 85 -14.33 15.26 12.15
CA PHE A 85 -13.13 15.00 12.94
C PHE A 85 -13.26 13.73 13.78
N PHE A 86 -14.43 13.48 14.38
CA PHE A 86 -14.69 12.24 15.10
C PHE A 86 -14.59 11.01 14.20
N PHE A 87 -15.22 11.03 13.02
CA PHE A 87 -15.10 9.92 12.06
C PHE A 87 -13.66 9.71 11.58
N HIS A 88 -12.90 10.79 11.36
CA HIS A 88 -11.49 10.70 11.01
C HIS A 88 -10.63 10.08 12.14
N GLY A 89 -10.91 10.45 13.39
CA GLY A 89 -10.24 9.86 14.55
C GLY A 89 -10.56 8.36 14.72
N MET A 90 -11.81 7.95 14.45
CA MET A 90 -12.20 6.54 14.49
C MET A 90 -11.40 5.68 13.51
N THR A 91 -11.27 6.12 12.26
CA THR A 91 -10.51 5.39 11.24
C THR A 91 -9.00 5.48 11.43
N GLY A 92 -8.51 6.61 11.95
CA GLY A 92 -7.11 6.75 12.35
C GLY A 92 -6.72 5.75 13.44
N ARG A 93 -7.62 5.46 14.39
CA ARG A 93 -7.37 4.42 15.41
C ARG A 93 -7.37 3.01 14.81
N ASP A 94 -8.29 2.72 13.89
CA ASP A 94 -8.39 1.42 13.21
C ASP A 94 -7.11 1.12 12.40
N SER A 95 -6.57 2.12 11.69
CA SER A 95 -5.34 1.96 10.91
C SER A 95 -4.10 1.76 11.78
N LEU A 96 -4.01 2.44 12.92
CA LEU A 96 -2.93 2.23 13.89
C LEU A 96 -2.99 0.82 14.49
N MET A 97 -4.20 0.37 14.85
CA MET A 97 -4.42 -0.97 15.37
C MET A 97 -4.06 -2.04 14.33
N ASP A 98 -4.48 -1.90 13.07
CA ASP A 98 -4.18 -2.86 12.01
C ASP A 98 -2.66 -3.01 11.79
N THR A 99 -1.95 -1.87 11.77
CA THR A 99 -0.49 -1.86 11.67
C THR A 99 0.17 -2.61 12.83
N ALA A 100 -0.28 -2.37 14.06
CA ALA A 100 0.26 -3.03 15.25
C ALA A 100 -0.01 -4.54 15.26
N LEU A 101 -1.17 -4.99 14.75
CA LEU A 101 -1.56 -6.40 14.76
C LEU A 101 -0.97 -7.22 13.60
N ARG A 102 -0.45 -6.55 12.56
CA ARG A 102 0.16 -7.22 11.41
C ARG A 102 1.54 -7.81 11.73
N THR A 103 2.38 -7.06 12.44
CA THR A 103 3.77 -7.42 12.78
C THR A 103 3.93 -8.79 13.46
N PRO A 104 3.19 -9.15 14.53
CA PRO A 104 3.39 -10.45 15.16
C PRO A 104 3.03 -11.62 14.24
N LYS A 105 2.03 -11.46 13.37
CA LYS A 105 1.62 -12.51 12.42
C LYS A 105 2.68 -12.73 11.34
N SER A 106 3.15 -11.64 10.70
CA SER A 106 4.19 -11.74 9.67
C SER A 106 5.51 -12.23 10.25
N GLY A 107 5.90 -11.76 11.44
CA GLY A 107 7.11 -12.20 12.12
C GLY A 107 7.06 -13.68 12.52
N TYR A 108 5.94 -14.16 13.03
CA TYR A 108 5.79 -15.58 13.38
C TYR A 108 5.82 -16.50 12.16
N LEU A 109 5.16 -16.10 11.06
CA LEU A 109 5.23 -16.81 9.79
C LEU A 109 6.67 -16.87 9.28
N TYR A 110 7.36 -15.73 9.26
CA TYR A 110 8.77 -15.65 8.85
C TYR A 110 9.65 -16.57 9.69
N ARG A 111 9.55 -16.53 11.03
CA ARG A 111 10.34 -17.39 11.92
C ARG A 111 10.12 -18.88 11.65
N ARG A 112 8.87 -19.30 11.39
CA ARG A 112 8.56 -20.69 11.06
C ARG A 112 9.18 -21.12 9.74
N LEU A 113 9.10 -20.27 8.71
CA LEU A 113 9.67 -20.55 7.39
C LEU A 113 11.20 -20.54 7.43
N ALA A 114 11.80 -19.54 8.08
CA ALA A 114 13.25 -19.45 8.25
C ALA A 114 13.82 -20.70 8.93
N ASN A 115 13.23 -21.12 10.06
CA ASN A 115 13.68 -22.33 10.76
C ASN A 115 13.44 -23.62 9.96
N ALA A 116 12.45 -23.66 9.06
CA ALA A 116 12.16 -24.83 8.23
C ALA A 116 13.06 -24.92 6.99
N LEU A 117 13.54 -23.79 6.48
CA LEU A 117 14.28 -23.71 5.21
C LEU A 117 15.78 -23.39 5.39
N GLN A 118 16.24 -23.13 6.63
CA GLN A 118 17.63 -22.74 6.92
C GLN A 118 18.68 -23.78 6.49
N ASP A 119 18.32 -25.06 6.45
CA ASP A 119 19.25 -26.16 6.11
C ASP A 119 19.34 -26.40 4.60
N LEU A 120 18.51 -25.73 3.80
CA LEU A 120 18.54 -25.85 2.33
C LEU A 120 19.74 -25.13 1.74
N ARG A 121 20.47 -25.83 0.88
CA ARG A 121 21.63 -25.29 0.16
C ARG A 121 21.72 -25.83 -1.27
N ILE A 122 22.38 -25.07 -2.13
CA ILE A 122 22.70 -25.47 -3.50
C ILE A 122 24.04 -26.21 -3.47
N GLU A 123 24.06 -27.43 -3.99
CA GLU A 123 25.29 -28.21 -4.16
C GLU A 123 25.95 -27.92 -5.52
N TYR A 124 27.19 -28.38 -5.73
CA TYR A 124 27.95 -28.14 -6.97
C TYR A 124 27.27 -28.64 -8.26
N ASP A 125 26.34 -29.57 -8.15
CA ASP A 125 25.53 -30.09 -9.27
C ASP A 125 24.28 -29.26 -9.56
N ASN A 126 24.12 -28.09 -8.93
CA ASN A 126 22.96 -27.19 -9.00
C ASN A 126 21.66 -27.79 -8.42
N THR A 127 21.74 -28.90 -7.68
CA THR A 127 20.60 -29.44 -6.94
C THR A 127 20.45 -28.71 -5.60
N VAL A 128 19.20 -28.50 -5.17
CA VAL A 128 18.91 -27.99 -3.82
C VAL A 128 18.73 -29.18 -2.90
N ARG A 129 19.55 -29.25 -1.84
CA ARG A 129 19.52 -30.34 -0.87
C ARG A 129 19.33 -29.82 0.54
N ASP A 130 18.68 -30.64 1.36
CA ASP A 130 18.57 -30.46 2.81
C ASP A 130 19.85 -30.92 3.54
N GLY A 131 20.00 -30.60 4.82
CA GLY A 131 21.16 -30.96 5.65
C GLY A 131 21.45 -32.47 5.71
N ASN A 132 20.42 -33.31 5.52
CA ASN A 132 20.55 -34.76 5.41
C ASN A 132 20.91 -35.27 3.99
N LYS A 133 21.36 -34.37 3.09
CA LYS A 133 21.67 -34.65 1.67
C LYS A 133 20.50 -35.19 0.84
N ARG A 134 19.26 -35.01 1.31
CA ARG A 134 18.06 -35.34 0.53
C ARG A 134 17.83 -34.26 -0.53
N VAL A 135 17.60 -34.68 -1.77
CA VAL A 135 17.30 -33.76 -2.89
C VAL A 135 15.88 -33.23 -2.76
N ILE A 136 15.75 -31.91 -2.72
CA ILE A 136 14.47 -31.19 -2.64
C ILE A 136 14.07 -30.62 -4.00
N GLN A 137 15.04 -30.08 -4.76
CA GLN A 137 14.87 -29.66 -6.15
C GLN A 137 16.05 -30.17 -7.00
N PHE A 138 15.75 -30.68 -8.19
CA PHE A 138 16.78 -31.15 -9.14
C PHE A 138 17.53 -30.00 -9.81
N VAL A 139 16.85 -28.87 -10.02
CA VAL A 139 17.43 -27.64 -10.56
C VAL A 139 16.94 -26.50 -9.69
N TYR A 140 17.85 -25.65 -9.19
CA TYR A 140 17.48 -24.47 -8.42
C TYR A 140 16.54 -23.56 -9.22
N GLY A 141 15.35 -23.27 -8.69
CA GLY A 141 14.42 -22.32 -9.31
C GLY A 141 13.93 -22.73 -10.71
N ASP A 142 14.08 -23.99 -11.11
CA ASP A 142 13.82 -24.55 -12.45
C ASP A 142 14.69 -23.98 -13.60
N ASP A 143 15.33 -22.83 -13.43
CA ASP A 143 16.13 -22.14 -14.45
C ASP A 143 17.59 -21.87 -14.02
N ASN A 144 17.95 -22.23 -12.80
CA ASN A 144 19.24 -21.96 -12.17
C ASN A 144 19.63 -20.47 -12.15
N VAL A 145 18.64 -19.56 -12.17
CA VAL A 145 18.87 -18.11 -12.16
C VAL A 145 18.73 -17.58 -10.74
N ASP A 146 19.80 -16.97 -10.24
CA ASP A 146 19.78 -16.22 -8.99
C ASP A 146 19.01 -14.90 -9.16
N ILE A 147 17.92 -14.76 -8.41
CA ILE A 147 17.04 -13.58 -8.46
C ILE A 147 17.83 -12.29 -8.19
N SER A 148 18.84 -12.34 -7.31
CA SER A 148 19.67 -11.18 -6.97
C SER A 148 20.56 -10.69 -8.13
N LYS A 149 20.85 -11.57 -9.09
CA LYS A 149 21.65 -11.29 -10.30
C LYS A 149 20.77 -11.07 -11.54
N SER A 150 19.45 -11.21 -11.39
CA SER A 150 18.48 -11.10 -12.47
C SER A 150 17.77 -9.74 -12.46
N GLU A 151 17.31 -9.29 -13.61
CA GLU A 151 16.42 -8.12 -13.70
C GLU A 151 14.97 -8.57 -13.57
N GLY A 152 14.45 -8.58 -12.34
CA GLY A 152 13.05 -8.94 -12.09
C GLY A 152 12.75 -10.44 -12.28
N GLY A 153 13.73 -11.31 -12.04
CA GLY A 153 13.57 -12.75 -12.15
C GLY A 153 13.78 -13.32 -13.55
N VAL A 154 14.25 -12.50 -14.52
CA VAL A 154 14.44 -12.94 -15.89
C VAL A 154 15.72 -12.35 -16.49
N ILE A 155 16.28 -13.05 -17.48
CA ILE A 155 17.39 -12.55 -18.31
C ILE A 155 16.80 -11.60 -19.36
N ASN A 156 17.08 -10.30 -19.24
CA ASN A 156 16.56 -9.29 -20.15
C ASN A 156 17.34 -9.23 -21.47
N VAL A 157 17.00 -10.14 -22.38
CA VAL A 157 17.64 -10.27 -23.71
C VAL A 157 17.58 -8.95 -24.51
N LYS A 158 16.48 -8.20 -24.42
CA LYS A 158 16.32 -6.93 -25.14
C LYS A 158 17.33 -5.88 -24.72
N ARG A 159 17.60 -5.78 -23.42
CA ARG A 159 18.61 -4.86 -22.87
C ARG A 159 20.00 -5.25 -23.34
N ILE A 160 20.34 -6.54 -23.28
CA ILE A 160 21.64 -7.07 -23.71
C ILE A 160 21.86 -6.81 -25.21
N VAL A 161 20.86 -7.10 -26.05
CA VAL A 161 20.94 -6.82 -27.50
C VAL A 161 21.15 -5.33 -27.77
N LYS A 162 20.44 -4.46 -27.03
CA LYS A 162 20.60 -3.02 -27.16
C LYS A 162 22.01 -2.55 -26.73
N GLU A 163 22.53 -3.08 -25.64
CA GLU A 163 23.87 -2.74 -25.12
C GLU A 163 24.98 -3.18 -26.08
N ILE A 164 24.84 -4.35 -26.70
CA ILE A 164 25.77 -4.82 -27.74
C ILE A 164 25.67 -3.96 -29.00
N ALA A 165 24.47 -3.54 -29.40
CA ALA A 165 24.26 -2.70 -30.58
C ALA A 165 24.72 -1.24 -30.40
N GLU A 166 24.81 -0.74 -29.17
CA GLU A 166 25.29 0.62 -28.86
C GLU A 166 26.81 0.66 -28.61
N ASN A 167 27.44 -0.45 -28.22
CA ASN A 167 28.88 -0.57 -27.93
C ASN A 167 29.71 -1.29 -29.02
N GLY A 168 29.07 -1.82 -30.06
CA GLY A 168 29.71 -2.45 -31.23
C GLY A 168 29.65 -1.55 -32.45
#